data_AF-A0A2D5UU95-F1
#
_entry.id   AF-A0A2D5UU95-F1
#
_cell.length_a   1.000
_cell.length_b   1.000
_cell.length_c   1.000
_cell.angle_alpha   90.00
_cell.angle_beta   90.00
_cell.angle_gamma   90.00
#
_symmetry.space_group_name_H-M   'P 1'
#
loop_
_entity.id
_entity.type
_entity.pdbx_description
1 polymer ?
#
loop_
_entity_poly.entity_id
_entity_poly.type
_entity_poly.pdbx_seq_one_letter_code
_entity_poly.pdbx_strand_id
1 'polypeptide(L)' 'MLNDAETLKPVRNHHEQYDGTGYPDRLTNSQIPLGTRILAVADAYDAMSITMKNGSPATQGVCPTCVTKMFRIGKS' A
#
# COMPACT_ATOMS: atom_id res chain seq x y z
N MET A 1 -21.47 9.54 -9.45
CA MET A 1 -20.65 8.42 -9.92
C MET A 1 -19.22 8.92 -9.99
N LEU A 2 -18.27 8.24 -9.34
CA LEU A 2 -16.85 8.57 -9.44
C LEU A 2 -16.40 8.22 -10.86
N ASN A 3 -15.59 9.10 -11.47
CA ASN A 3 -15.02 8.84 -12.80
C ASN A 3 -13.79 7.94 -12.69
N ASP A 4 -13.40 7.32 -13.81
CA ASP A 4 -12.25 6.40 -13.86
C ASP A 4 -10.95 7.04 -13.33
N ALA A 5 -10.74 8.33 -13.58
CA ALA A 5 -9.53 9.00 -13.10
C ALA A 5 -9.47 9.16 -11.57
N GLU A 6 -10.62 9.32 -10.90
CA GLU A 6 -10.70 9.36 -9.43
C GLU A 6 -10.53 7.99 -8.77
N THR A 7 -10.95 6.91 -9.43
CA THR A 7 -10.83 5.55 -8.90
C THR A 7 -9.46 4.93 -9.20
N LEU A 8 -8.87 5.22 -10.36
CA LEU A 8 -7.58 4.66 -10.77
C LEU A 8 -6.40 5.26 -10.01
N LYS A 9 -6.46 6.54 -9.63
CA LYS A 9 -5.36 7.22 -8.92
C LYS A 9 -5.06 6.61 -7.54
N PRO A 10 -6.05 6.33 -6.67
CA PRO A 10 -5.84 5.60 -5.43
C PRO A 10 -5.20 4.23 -5.66
N VAL A 11 -5.74 3.44 -6.59
CA VAL A 11 -5.24 2.09 -6.86
C VAL A 11 -3.80 2.12 -7.36
N ARG A 12 -3.43 3.05 -8.26
CA ARG A 12 -2.05 3.15 -8.76
C ARG A 12 -1.08 3.65 -7.69
N ASN A 13 -1.48 4.63 -6.89
CA ASN A 13 -0.56 5.42 -6.07
C ASN A 13 -0.63 5.08 -4.57
N HIS A 14 -1.41 4.09 -4.12
CA HIS A 14 -1.55 3.77 -2.69
C HIS A 14 -0.25 3.31 -2.00
N HIS A 15 0.80 3.02 -2.77
CA HIS A 15 2.14 2.76 -2.25
C HIS A 15 3.08 3.98 -2.28
N GLU A 16 2.56 5.17 -2.62
CA GLU A 16 3.26 6.42 -2.38
C GLU A 16 3.35 6.69 -0.87
N GLN A 17 4.50 7.20 -0.42
CA GLN A 17 4.73 7.55 0.98
C GLN A 17 4.78 9.06 1.13
N TYR A 18 4.28 9.57 2.25
CA TYR A 18 4.14 11.01 2.48
C TYR A 18 5.47 11.77 2.38
N ASP A 19 6.58 11.10 2.70
CA ASP A 19 7.96 11.59 2.63
C ASP A 19 8.63 11.46 1.24
N GLY A 20 7.93 10.92 0.25
CA GLY A 20 8.45 10.72 -1.12
C GLY A 20 9.27 9.46 -1.34
N THR A 21 9.38 8.59 -0.34
CA THR A 21 10.12 7.31 -0.47
C THR A 21 9.29 6.19 -1.10
N GLY A 22 8.02 6.47 -1.46
CA GLY A 22 7.11 5.54 -2.12
C GLY A 22 7.27 5.47 -3.64
N TYR A 23 6.32 4.82 -4.30
CA TYR A 23 6.34 4.58 -5.75
C TYR A 23 4.90 4.50 -6.31
N PRO A 24 4.68 4.63 -7.63
CA PRO A 24 5.66 4.68 -8.72
C PRO A 24 6.28 6.05 -9.04
N ASP A 25 5.59 7.14 -8.70
CA ASP A 25 5.88 8.49 -9.16
C ASP A 25 6.65 9.32 -8.12
N ARG A 26 6.85 8.79 -6.90
CA ARG A 26 7.56 9.44 -5.76
C ARG A 26 6.92 10.75 -5.35
N LEU A 27 5.60 10.73 -5.24
CA LEU A 27 4.80 11.89 -4.86
C LEU A 27 5.02 12.19 -3.36
N THR A 28 5.04 13.47 -3.01
CA THR A 28 5.21 13.93 -1.63
C THR A 28 4.00 14.70 -1.15
N ASN A 29 3.72 14.68 0.15
CA ASN A 29 2.77 15.57 0.81
C ASN A 29 1.39 15.65 0.09
N SER A 30 1.05 16.84 -0.41
CA SER A 30 -0.20 17.18 -1.10
C SER A 30 -0.26 16.70 -2.56
N GLN A 31 0.84 16.21 -3.12
CA GLN A 31 0.85 15.59 -4.45
C GLN A 31 0.14 14.23 -4.45
N ILE A 32 0.05 13.58 -3.27
CA ILE A 32 -0.68 12.33 -3.09
C ILE A 32 -2.17 12.64 -2.92
N PRO A 33 -3.05 12.17 -3.82
CA PRO A 33 -4.49 12.40 -3.71
C PRO A 33 -5.05 11.95 -2.36
N LEU A 34 -6.10 12.61 -1.87
CA LEU A 34 -6.69 12.29 -0.56
C LEU A 34 -7.15 10.82 -0.48
N GLY A 35 -7.86 10.34 -1.50
CA GLY A 35 -8.30 8.94 -1.57
C GLY A 35 -7.13 7.95 -1.52
N THR A 36 -6.00 8.29 -2.15
CA THR A 36 -4.78 7.49 -2.10
C THR A 36 -4.19 7.41 -0.69
N ARG A 37 -4.13 8.55 0.04
CA ARG A 37 -3.63 8.58 1.42
C ARG A 37 -4.50 7.75 2.37
N ILE A 38 -5.82 7.81 2.21
CA ILE A 38 -6.77 7.01 3.00
C ILE A 38 -6.57 5.52 2.69
N LEU A 39 -6.47 5.15 1.41
CA LEU A 39 -6.27 3.77 0.99
C LEU A 39 -4.94 3.19 1.51
N ALA A 40 -3.86 3.97 1.49
CA ALA A 40 -2.56 3.56 2.03
C ALA A 40 -2.62 3.20 3.52
N VAL A 41 -3.36 3.97 4.33
CA VAL A 41 -3.55 3.68 5.76
C VAL A 41 -4.41 2.42 5.95
N ALA A 42 -5.47 2.28 5.17
CA ALA A 42 -6.33 1.10 5.22
C ALA A 42 -5.57 -0.18 4.85
N ASP A 43 -4.75 -0.15 3.80
CA ASP A 43 -3.90 -1.27 3.36
C ASP A 43 -2.89 -1.67 4.45
N ALA A 44 -2.23 -0.70 5.08
CA ALA A 44 -1.31 -0.96 6.18
C ALA A 44 -2.00 -1.57 7.41
N TYR A 45 -3.19 -1.08 7.75
CA TYR A 45 -3.98 -1.62 8.86
C TYR A 45 -4.43 -3.06 8.58
N ASP A 46 -5.01 -3.32 7.40
CA ASP A 46 -5.47 -4.64 7.00
C ASP A 46 -4.32 -5.65 7.06
N ALA A 47 -3.16 -5.28 6.52
CA ALA A 47 -1.95 -6.10 6.53
C ALA A 47 -1.46 -6.48 7.95
N MET A 48 -1.57 -5.57 8.93
CA MET A 48 -1.21 -5.86 10.33
C MET A 48 -2.25 -6.74 11.04
N SER A 49 -3.50 -6.73 10.58
CA SER A 49 -4.62 -7.44 11.21
C SER A 49 -4.75 -8.90 10.75
N ILE A 50 -4.11 -9.27 9.64
CA ILE A 50 -4.21 -10.61 9.06
C ILE A 50 -3.39 -11.62 9.86
N THR A 51 -4.08 -12.67 10.34
CA THR A 51 -3.48 -13.85 10.97
C THR A 51 -3.67 -15.06 10.05
N MET A 52 -2.61 -15.82 9.79
CA MET A 52 -2.65 -17.02 8.96
C MET A 52 -3.32 -18.20 9.69
N LYS A 53 -3.77 -19.22 8.95
CA LYS A 53 -4.40 -20.45 9.52
C LYS A 53 -3.55 -21.17 10.58
N ASN A 54 -2.23 -21.00 10.53
CA ASN A 54 -1.28 -21.55 11.49
C ASN A 54 -1.02 -20.64 12.70
N GLY A 55 -1.78 -19.55 12.86
CA GLY A 55 -1.63 -18.57 13.94
C GLY A 55 -0.44 -17.62 13.77
N SER A 56 0.34 -17.75 12.69
CA SER A 56 1.44 -16.81 12.41
C SER A 56 0.89 -15.48 11.88
N PRO A 57 1.39 -14.33 12.34
CA PRO A 57 1.07 -13.05 11.72
C PRO A 57 1.65 -13.00 10.31
N ALA A 58 1.07 -12.16 9.44
CA ALA A 58 1.64 -11.90 8.13
C ALA A 58 3.11 -11.45 8.29
N THR A 59 4.03 -12.11 7.57
CA THR A 59 5.46 -11.83 7.71
C THR A 59 5.86 -10.67 6.79
N GLN A 60 6.82 -9.87 7.23
CA GLN A 60 7.30 -8.75 6.44
C GLN A 60 8.18 -9.26 5.30
N GLY A 61 7.76 -9.04 4.06
CA GLY A 61 8.51 -9.29 2.85
C GLY A 61 8.82 -8.02 2.08
N VAL A 62 9.52 -8.16 0.96
CA VAL A 62 9.94 -7.04 0.11
C VAL A 62 9.52 -7.30 -1.33
N CYS A 63 8.82 -6.32 -1.93
CA CYS A 63 8.63 -6.08 -3.37
C CYS A 63 9.80 -6.58 -4.24
N PRO A 64 9.80 -7.70 -5.00
CA PRO A 64 10.92 -7.95 -5.91
C PRO A 64 11.00 -6.90 -7.04
N THR A 65 9.89 -6.22 -7.33
CA THR A 65 9.80 -5.21 -8.39
C THR A 65 9.99 -3.79 -7.87
N CYS A 66 9.65 -3.52 -6.60
CA CYS A 66 9.60 -2.15 -6.07
C CYS A 66 10.34 -1.95 -4.73
N VAL A 67 10.96 -2.99 -4.17
CA VAL A 67 11.65 -2.99 -2.86
C VAL A 67 10.85 -2.49 -1.65
N THR A 68 9.55 -2.24 -1.80
CA THR A 68 8.67 -1.83 -0.70
C THR A 68 8.33 -3.00 0.22
N LYS A 69 8.23 -2.69 1.53
CA LYS A 69 7.76 -3.63 2.55
C LYS A 69 6.33 -4.03 2.24
N MET A 70 6.13 -5.29 1.91
CA MET A 70 4.81 -5.87 1.70
C MET A 70 4.64 -7.04 2.67
N PHE A 71 3.46 -7.16 3.25
CA PHE A 71 3.15 -8.27 4.15
C PHE A 71 2.79 -9.49 3.31
N ARG A 72 3.57 -10.57 3.46
CA ARG A 72 3.35 -11.82 2.72
C ARG A 72 2.43 -12.73 3.53
N ILE A 73 1.41 -13.25 2.87
CA ILE A 73 0.57 -14.33 3.39
C ILE A 73 1.10 -15.63 2.77
N GLY A 74 1.70 -16.50 3.58
CA GLY A 74 2.32 -17.76 3.10
C GLY A 74 3.77 -17.92 3.53
N LYS A 75 4.38 -19.08 3.22
CA LYS A 75 5.83 -19.31 3.45
C LYS A 75 6.67 -18.61 2.37
N SER A 76 7.86 -18.16 2.77
CA SER A 76 8.92 -17.61 1.92
C SER A 76 9.42 -18.63 0.90
#